data_AF-E1F959-F1
#
_entry.id   AF-E1F959-F1
#
_cell.length_a   1.000
_cell.length_b   1.000
_cell.length_c   1.000
_cell.angle_alpha   90.00
_cell.angle_beta   90.00
_cell.angle_gamma   90.00
#
_symmetry.space_group_name_H-M   'P 1'
#
loop_
_entity.id
_entity.type
_entity.pdbx_description
1 polymer ?
#
loop_
_entity_poly.entity_id
_entity_poly.type
_entity_poly.pdbx_seq_one_letter_code
_entity_poly.pdbx_strand_id
1 'polypeptide(L)'
;MAAYMAPEALLRSEASPASDMWSLGAILYELATLRRPDFLKGREPAEVFVDGWRPDLSAVADGFIKGILERIFVLEPERRLTAGELYKTLTAAAIPVSELGHRHKVLEEKYNSLEIAVSNNNDRVALLEEDAKAKSTKIDALEDQGKEHLTMIKALENRFTQSSSETNTSGSQTNLSLLTELMRAAHTNNVRTTKMLVTRKVSIGQRDERGMTALMHAAQQGHIDPVNLLVEKEKGLKDKRGWTALMHAAHENHFEIVEILAPHEHGKRSKNDRTALMIAAENGHAETASVLAPYEKDLIDSEGNTALILAAEAGHEAVVEALDPIDDKGVTALMRAARRNDTLTARALIPIQKGRAASTGTALIQAAVCGHVTMVRLLMRYEGGARNSCGATALMRAASMNHIKVVQLLMEREGCMKDVCGVPAITHAAYSGHLEIVKLLFEKEGHLIDKSDKLFFSELEAMGYSEIASFLRNSSIPGADDCNDH
;
A
#
# COMPACT_ATOMS: atom_id res chain seq x y z
N MET A 1 38.20 -23.44 -8.44
CA MET A 1 38.51 -23.95 -9.79
C MET A 1 37.58 -25.08 -10.19
N ALA A 2 37.30 -26.05 -9.30
CA ALA A 2 36.47 -27.22 -9.60
C ALA A 2 35.10 -26.94 -10.27
N ALA A 3 34.43 -25.82 -9.95
CA ALA A 3 33.13 -25.47 -10.51
C ALA A 3 33.08 -25.34 -12.05
N TYR A 4 34.23 -25.01 -12.68
CA TYR A 4 34.31 -24.87 -14.14
C TYR A 4 34.95 -26.09 -14.80
N MET A 5 35.51 -27.01 -14.01
CA MET A 5 36.22 -28.16 -14.55
C MET A 5 35.24 -29.27 -14.93
N ALA A 6 35.50 -29.89 -16.08
CA ALA A 6 34.74 -31.06 -16.52
C ALA A 6 35.04 -32.29 -15.63
N PRO A 7 34.11 -33.27 -15.58
CA PRO A 7 34.29 -34.51 -14.83
C PRO A 7 35.60 -35.24 -15.15
N GLU A 8 35.99 -35.36 -16.41
CA GLU A 8 37.23 -36.02 -16.83
C GLU A 8 38.50 -35.26 -16.39
N ALA A 9 38.43 -33.93 -16.36
CA ALA A 9 39.51 -33.09 -15.85
C ALA A 9 39.64 -33.22 -14.33
N LEU A 10 38.54 -33.41 -13.61
CA LEU A 10 38.53 -33.62 -12.16
C LEU A 10 38.94 -35.04 -11.74
N LEU A 11 38.51 -36.05 -12.50
CA LEU A 11 38.69 -37.46 -12.15
C LEU A 11 39.99 -38.06 -12.70
N ARG A 12 40.46 -37.57 -13.85
CA ARG A 12 41.57 -38.17 -14.61
C ARG A 12 42.65 -37.17 -14.99
N SER A 13 42.47 -35.89 -14.67
CA SER A 13 43.37 -34.79 -15.10
C SER A 13 43.54 -34.71 -16.62
N GLU A 14 42.52 -35.10 -17.37
CA GLU A 14 42.50 -35.04 -18.84
C GLU A 14 41.82 -33.76 -19.31
N ALA A 15 42.51 -32.96 -20.12
CA ALA A 15 41.95 -31.78 -20.78
C ALA A 15 41.68 -32.09 -22.25
N SER A 16 40.53 -31.66 -22.75
CA SER A 16 40.09 -31.84 -24.13
C SER A 16 39.22 -30.65 -24.59
N PRO A 17 39.00 -30.49 -25.91
CA PRO A 17 38.03 -29.50 -26.40
C PRO A 17 36.62 -29.67 -25.79
N ALA A 18 36.23 -30.89 -25.44
CA ALA A 18 34.96 -31.16 -24.76
C ALA A 18 34.96 -30.71 -23.29
N SER A 19 36.12 -30.69 -22.63
CA SER A 19 36.28 -30.10 -21.29
C SER A 19 36.27 -28.57 -21.33
N ASP A 20 36.74 -27.95 -22.41
CA ASP A 20 36.62 -26.50 -22.64
C ASP A 20 35.15 -26.10 -22.85
N MET A 21 34.39 -26.91 -23.61
CA MET A 21 32.95 -26.72 -23.76
C MET A 21 32.20 -26.78 -22.43
N TRP A 22 32.59 -27.70 -21.53
CA TRP A 22 32.03 -27.74 -20.17
C TRP A 22 32.31 -26.45 -19.39
N SER A 23 33.55 -25.97 -19.46
CA SER A 23 33.96 -24.72 -18.81
C SER A 23 33.15 -23.53 -19.33
N LEU A 24 32.92 -23.47 -20.65
CA LEU A 24 32.05 -22.49 -21.27
C LEU A 24 30.60 -22.61 -20.79
N GLY A 25 30.08 -23.82 -20.63
CA GLY A 25 28.75 -24.06 -20.04
C GLY A 25 28.65 -23.54 -18.62
N ALA A 26 29.67 -23.76 -17.79
CA ALA A 26 29.70 -23.26 -16.42
C ALA A 26 29.69 -21.72 -16.37
N ILE A 27 30.40 -21.05 -17.30
CA ILE A 27 30.35 -19.59 -17.46
C ILE A 27 28.96 -19.14 -17.93
N LEU A 28 28.36 -19.80 -18.90
CA LEU A 28 27.02 -19.47 -19.40
C LEU A 28 25.95 -19.63 -18.32
N TYR A 29 26.02 -20.70 -17.52
CA TYR A 29 25.15 -20.90 -16.36
C TYR A 29 25.30 -19.76 -15.35
N GLU A 30 26.53 -19.35 -15.05
CA GLU A 30 26.78 -18.27 -14.11
C GLU A 30 26.29 -16.92 -14.63
N LEU A 31 26.47 -16.63 -15.92
CA LEU A 31 25.92 -15.42 -16.54
C LEU A 31 24.39 -15.40 -16.53
N ALA A 32 23.75 -16.55 -16.76
CA ALA A 32 22.29 -16.66 -16.79
C ALA A 32 21.64 -16.58 -15.39
N THR A 33 22.37 -16.98 -14.33
CA THR A 33 21.81 -17.10 -12.98
C THR A 33 22.42 -16.14 -11.95
N LEU A 34 23.51 -15.46 -12.31
CA LEU A 34 24.39 -14.70 -11.42
C LEU A 34 24.90 -15.53 -10.22
N ARG A 35 24.97 -16.85 -10.38
CA ARG A 35 25.41 -17.80 -9.35
C ARG A 35 26.41 -18.78 -9.94
N ARG A 36 27.48 -19.01 -9.20
CA ARG A 36 28.46 -20.02 -9.55
C ARG A 36 27.82 -21.42 -9.50
N PRO A 37 28.01 -22.28 -10.52
CA PRO A 37 27.50 -23.64 -10.46
C PRO A 37 28.20 -24.43 -9.35
N ASP A 38 27.41 -25.15 -8.55
CA ASP A 38 27.89 -26.08 -7.53
C ASP A 38 27.35 -27.48 -7.80
N PHE A 39 27.96 -28.14 -8.79
CA PHE A 39 27.58 -29.50 -9.18
C PHE A 39 27.94 -30.54 -8.12
N LEU A 40 29.00 -30.29 -7.35
CA LEU A 40 29.54 -31.25 -6.38
C LEU A 40 28.82 -31.20 -5.03
N LYS A 41 28.32 -30.03 -4.61
CA LYS A 41 27.67 -29.81 -3.30
C LYS A 41 28.52 -30.34 -2.14
N GLY A 42 29.84 -30.16 -2.24
CA GLY A 42 30.82 -30.61 -1.23
C GLY A 42 31.13 -32.11 -1.22
N ARG A 43 30.68 -32.89 -2.21
CA ARG A 43 30.98 -34.33 -2.34
C ARG A 43 32.13 -34.58 -3.33
N GLU A 44 32.73 -35.76 -3.23
CA GLU A 44 33.80 -36.19 -4.14
C GLU A 44 33.28 -36.35 -5.58
N PRO A 45 34.01 -35.89 -6.61
CA PRO A 45 33.55 -35.96 -8.00
C PRO A 45 33.12 -37.35 -8.47
N ALA A 46 33.76 -38.41 -7.97
CA ALA A 46 33.46 -39.80 -8.32
C ALA A 46 32.11 -40.28 -7.78
N GLU A 47 31.60 -39.66 -6.71
CA GLU A 47 30.28 -39.96 -6.13
C GLU A 47 29.14 -39.19 -6.83
N VAL A 48 29.49 -38.09 -7.49
CA VAL A 48 28.52 -37.18 -8.11
C VAL A 48 28.34 -37.51 -9.59
N PHE A 49 29.44 -37.67 -10.33
CA PHE A 49 29.41 -37.90 -11.77
C PHE A 49 29.31 -39.38 -12.11
N VAL A 50 28.17 -39.98 -11.76
CA VAL A 50 27.81 -41.37 -12.03
C VAL A 50 26.84 -41.48 -13.21
N ASP A 51 26.67 -42.69 -13.75
CA ASP A 51 25.73 -42.93 -14.85
C ASP A 51 24.32 -42.43 -14.50
N GLY A 52 23.68 -41.74 -15.46
CA GLY A 52 22.39 -41.08 -15.25
C GLY A 52 22.44 -39.68 -14.60
N TRP A 53 23.62 -39.12 -14.31
CA TRP A 53 23.72 -37.75 -13.79
C TRP A 53 23.07 -36.71 -14.71
N ARG A 54 22.45 -35.69 -14.08
CA ARG A 54 21.83 -34.54 -14.74
C ARG A 54 22.14 -33.26 -13.98
N PRO A 55 22.42 -32.14 -14.67
CA PRO A 55 22.58 -30.85 -14.03
C PRO A 55 21.25 -30.32 -13.49
N ASP A 56 21.27 -29.66 -12.34
CA ASP A 56 20.14 -28.84 -11.90
C ASP A 56 20.21 -27.49 -12.62
N LEU A 57 19.30 -27.28 -13.57
CA LEU A 57 19.17 -26.06 -14.35
C LEU A 57 17.88 -25.30 -14.03
N SER A 58 17.25 -25.57 -12.88
CA SER A 58 16.00 -24.92 -12.47
C SER A 58 16.12 -23.40 -12.31
N ALA A 59 17.32 -22.91 -12.00
CA ALA A 59 17.62 -21.49 -11.88
C ALA A 59 17.76 -20.75 -13.22
N VAL A 60 17.90 -21.48 -14.34
CA VAL A 60 18.07 -20.88 -15.67
C VAL A 60 16.69 -20.60 -16.27
N ALA A 61 16.29 -19.32 -16.27
CA ALA A 61 14.97 -18.89 -16.74
C ALA A 61 14.82 -18.88 -18.27
N ASP A 62 15.91 -18.61 -18.99
CA ASP A 62 15.91 -18.56 -20.45
C ASP A 62 15.95 -19.98 -21.04
N GLY A 63 14.87 -20.38 -21.74
CA GLY A 63 14.72 -21.71 -22.30
C GLY A 63 15.75 -22.05 -23.39
N PHE A 64 16.25 -21.05 -24.12
CA PHE A 64 17.28 -21.23 -25.15
C PHE A 64 18.64 -21.51 -24.51
N ILE A 65 19.03 -20.71 -23.51
CA ILE A 65 20.26 -20.95 -22.75
C ILE A 65 20.18 -22.28 -21.99
N LYS A 66 19.02 -22.60 -21.40
CA LYS A 66 18.79 -23.88 -20.73
C LYS A 66 19.03 -25.07 -21.68
N GLY A 67 18.47 -25.03 -22.89
CA GLY A 67 18.69 -26.08 -23.89
C GLY A 67 20.16 -26.22 -24.35
N ILE A 68 20.91 -25.11 -24.43
CA ILE A 68 22.36 -25.17 -24.69
C ILE A 68 23.09 -25.85 -23.53
N LEU A 69 22.79 -25.47 -22.28
CA LEU A 69 23.44 -26.02 -21.09
C LEU A 69 23.15 -27.51 -20.90
N GLU A 70 21.94 -27.98 -21.22
CA GLU A 70 21.57 -29.40 -21.21
C GLU A 70 22.43 -30.24 -22.16
N ARG A 71 22.83 -29.67 -23.30
CA ARG A 71 23.69 -30.35 -24.29
C ARG A 71 25.19 -30.23 -23.99
N ILE A 72 25.59 -29.25 -23.17
CA ILE A 72 26.97 -29.08 -22.73
C ILE A 72 27.28 -29.96 -21.51
N PHE A 73 26.39 -30.00 -20.52
CA PHE A 73 26.58 -30.76 -19.28
C PHE A 73 26.18 -32.22 -19.41
N VAL A 74 26.90 -32.93 -20.29
CA VAL A 74 26.78 -34.38 -20.52
C VAL A 74 28.06 -35.05 -20.03
N LEU A 75 27.98 -36.19 -19.32
CA LEU A 75 29.17 -36.81 -18.73
C LEU A 75 30.14 -37.32 -19.80
N GLU A 76 29.64 -37.99 -20.84
CA GLU A 76 30.47 -38.51 -21.93
C GLU A 76 31.02 -37.36 -22.81
N PRO A 77 32.35 -37.14 -22.88
CA PRO A 77 32.93 -36.02 -23.64
C PRO A 77 32.54 -36.04 -25.13
N GLU A 78 32.45 -37.22 -25.72
CA GLU A 78 32.10 -37.44 -27.14
C GLU A 78 30.66 -37.04 -27.49
N ARG A 79 29.78 -36.90 -26.49
CA ARG A 79 28.35 -36.56 -26.67
C ARG A 79 28.04 -35.09 -26.38
N ARG A 80 29.02 -34.33 -25.87
CA ARG A 80 28.82 -32.91 -25.55
C ARG A 80 28.69 -32.08 -26.82
N LEU A 81 27.90 -31.02 -26.70
CA LEU A 81 27.81 -29.98 -27.73
C LEU A 81 29.21 -29.48 -28.09
N THR A 82 29.54 -29.50 -29.38
CA THR A 82 30.80 -28.97 -29.88
C THR A 82 30.72 -27.46 -30.14
N ALA A 83 31.87 -26.78 -30.16
CA ALA A 83 31.93 -25.35 -30.49
C ALA A 83 31.33 -25.03 -31.88
N GLY A 84 31.51 -25.92 -32.86
CA GLY A 84 30.94 -25.76 -34.20
C GLY A 84 29.42 -25.89 -34.23
N GLU A 85 28.85 -26.79 -33.45
CA GLU A 85 27.39 -26.92 -33.31
C GLU A 85 26.78 -25.77 -32.52
N LEU A 86 27.46 -25.28 -31.49
CA LEU A 86 27.07 -24.09 -30.75
C LEU A 86 27.04 -22.87 -31.68
N TYR A 87 28.09 -22.67 -32.49
CA TYR A 87 28.13 -21.60 -33.48
C TYR A 87 26.94 -21.68 -34.44
N LYS A 88 26.67 -22.86 -35.01
CA LYS A 88 25.52 -23.07 -35.90
C LYS A 88 24.18 -22.75 -35.22
N THR A 89 24.01 -23.21 -33.97
CA THR A 89 22.80 -22.96 -33.16
C THR A 89 22.58 -21.47 -32.93
N LEU A 90 23.65 -20.74 -32.58
CA LEU A 90 23.62 -19.29 -32.38
C LEU A 90 23.36 -18.53 -33.68
N THR A 91 23.91 -18.98 -34.81
CA THR A 91 23.66 -18.36 -36.12
C THR A 91 22.26 -18.63 -36.66
N ALA A 92 21.67 -19.80 -36.36
CA ALA A 92 20.31 -20.13 -36.76
C ALA A 92 19.26 -19.37 -35.93
N ALA A 93 19.59 -19.02 -34.69
CA ALA A 93 18.73 -18.25 -33.78
C ALA A 93 18.76 -16.72 -34.01
N ALA A 94 19.28 -16.25 -35.16
CA ALA A 94 19.66 -14.86 -35.42
C ALA A 94 18.65 -13.79 -34.93
N ILE A 95 18.91 -13.22 -33.74
CA ILE A 95 18.54 -11.85 -33.39
C ILE A 95 19.52 -10.94 -34.14
N PRO A 96 19.06 -9.99 -34.97
CA PRO A 96 19.96 -9.07 -35.67
C PRO A 96 20.87 -8.33 -34.68
N VAL A 97 22.18 -8.36 -34.92
CA VAL A 97 23.19 -7.67 -34.08
C VAL A 97 22.89 -6.17 -33.94
N SER A 98 22.20 -5.57 -34.91
CA SER A 98 21.70 -4.19 -34.86
C SER A 98 20.66 -3.95 -33.76
N GLU A 99 19.84 -4.95 -33.43
CA GLU A 99 18.78 -4.86 -32.41
C GLU A 99 19.33 -5.05 -30.99
N LEU A 100 20.38 -5.87 -30.84
CA LEU A 100 21.17 -5.99 -29.60
C LEU A 100 21.88 -4.68 -29.24
N GLY A 101 22.47 -3.99 -30.22
CA GLY A 101 23.10 -2.68 -30.01
C GLY A 101 22.11 -1.62 -29.52
N HIS A 102 20.91 -1.59 -30.11
CA HIS A 102 19.85 -0.68 -29.67
C HIS A 102 19.34 -1.04 -28.26
N ARG A 103 19.10 -2.32 -27.97
CA ARG A 103 18.66 -2.77 -26.64
C ARG A 103 19.71 -2.52 -25.56
N HIS A 104 20.99 -2.72 -25.87
CA HIS A 104 22.09 -2.42 -24.94
C HIS A 104 22.14 -0.92 -24.62
N LYS A 105 22.08 -0.06 -25.64
CA LYS A 105 22.08 1.39 -25.45
C LYS A 105 20.89 1.88 -24.61
N VAL A 106 19.68 1.34 -24.86
CA VAL A 106 18.48 1.67 -24.06
C VAL A 106 18.62 1.17 -22.62
N LEU A 107 19.24 0.00 -22.40
CA LEU A 107 19.50 -0.49 -21.05
C LEU A 107 20.55 0.35 -20.32
N GLU A 108 21.61 0.76 -21.02
CA GLU A 108 22.67 1.60 -20.48
C GLU A 108 22.15 2.98 -20.08
N GLU A 109 21.31 3.61 -20.90
CA GLU A 109 20.63 4.88 -20.58
C GLU A 109 19.71 4.76 -19.36
N LYS A 110 18.96 3.65 -19.25
CA LYS A 110 18.11 3.36 -18.09
C LYS A 110 18.93 3.06 -16.84
N TYR A 111 20.03 2.33 -16.97
CA TYR A 111 20.94 2.02 -15.87
C TYR A 111 21.57 3.29 -15.32
N ASN A 112 22.10 4.16 -16.18
CA ASN A 112 22.67 5.45 -15.77
C ASN A 112 21.61 6.35 -15.10
N SER A 113 20.38 6.36 -15.62
CA SER A 113 19.27 7.08 -15.01
C SER A 113 18.91 6.55 -13.62
N LEU A 114 18.95 5.23 -13.45
CA LEU A 114 18.70 4.57 -12.16
C LEU A 114 19.84 4.83 -11.17
N GLU A 115 21.09 4.78 -11.62
CA GLU A 115 22.27 5.04 -10.80
C GLU A 115 22.25 6.49 -10.25
N ILE A 116 21.90 7.47 -11.09
CA ILE A 116 21.70 8.86 -10.66
C ILE A 116 20.55 8.95 -9.64
N ALA A 117 19.42 8.28 -9.90
CA ALA A 117 18.28 8.30 -8.99
C ALA A 117 18.61 7.66 -7.62
N VAL A 118 19.38 6.57 -7.62
CA VAL A 118 19.85 5.91 -6.40
C VAL A 118 20.83 6.81 -5.64
N SER A 119 21.79 7.45 -6.32
CA SER A 119 22.70 8.41 -5.70
C SER A 119 21.94 9.56 -5.03
N ASN A 120 21.01 10.18 -5.75
CA ASN A 120 20.18 11.26 -5.22
C ASN A 120 19.32 10.81 -4.02
N ASN A 121 18.80 9.59 -4.05
CA ASN A 121 18.05 9.05 -2.92
C ASN A 121 18.95 8.77 -1.71
N ASN A 122 20.17 8.28 -1.92
CA ASN A 122 21.14 8.08 -0.85
C ASN A 122 21.53 9.41 -0.20
N ASP A 123 21.75 10.46 -0.99
CA ASP A 123 22.03 11.81 -0.47
C ASP A 123 20.86 12.36 0.36
N ARG A 124 19.61 12.13 -0.10
CA ARG A 124 18.41 12.51 0.65
C ARG A 124 18.26 11.72 1.95
N VAL A 125 18.57 10.43 1.94
CA VAL A 125 18.54 9.60 3.16
C VAL A 125 19.58 10.09 4.16
N ALA A 126 20.80 10.38 3.72
CA ALA A 126 21.84 10.93 4.59
C ALA A 126 21.42 12.25 5.26
N LEU A 127 20.79 13.17 4.50
CA LEU A 127 20.24 14.42 5.05
C LEU A 127 19.13 14.18 6.07
N LEU A 128 18.24 13.22 5.81
CA LEU A 128 17.16 12.88 6.73
C LEU A 128 17.68 12.22 8.01
N GLU A 129 18.71 11.38 7.91
CA GLU A 129 19.39 10.77 9.06
C GLU A 129 20.08 11.83 9.93
N GLU A 130 20.72 12.83 9.32
CA GLU A 130 21.34 13.95 10.04
C GLU A 130 20.29 14.81 10.77
N ASP A 131 19.18 15.15 10.10
CA ASP A 131 18.07 15.90 10.71
C ASP A 131 17.40 15.10 11.84
N ALA A 132 17.18 13.80 11.65
CA ALA A 132 16.64 12.92 12.68
C ALA A 132 17.56 12.86 13.91
N LYS A 133 18.88 12.76 13.69
CA LYS A 133 19.88 12.77 14.76
C LYS A 133 19.89 14.11 15.51
N ALA A 134 19.80 15.24 14.79
CA ALA A 134 19.71 16.57 15.38
C ALA A 134 18.42 16.78 16.19
N LYS A 135 17.30 16.21 15.73
CA LYS A 135 16.03 16.21 16.48
C LYS A 135 16.11 15.33 17.72
N SER A 136 16.71 14.15 17.62
CA SER A 136 16.91 13.24 18.77
C SER A 136 17.71 13.91 19.88
N THR A 137 18.85 14.54 19.56
CA THR A 137 19.66 15.23 20.58
C THR A 137 18.93 16.40 21.23
N LYS A 138 18.05 17.07 20.48
CA LYS A 138 17.20 18.14 21.02
C LYS A 138 16.10 17.60 21.93
N ILE A 139 15.54 16.42 21.63
CA ILE A 139 14.59 15.73 22.50
C ILE A 139 15.30 15.33 23.80
N ASP A 140 16.48 14.71 23.72
CA ASP A 140 17.27 14.32 24.89
C ASP A 140 17.56 15.52 25.80
N ALA A 141 17.97 16.66 25.22
CA ALA A 141 18.19 17.89 25.97
C ALA A 141 16.93 18.44 26.64
N LEU A 142 15.77 18.35 25.98
CA LEU A 142 14.49 18.76 26.54
C LEU A 142 14.01 17.79 27.64
N GLU A 143 14.28 16.50 27.51
CA GLU A 143 13.98 15.51 28.55
C GLU A 143 14.83 15.76 29.79
N ASP A 144 16.12 16.04 29.63
CA ASP A 144 17.00 16.38 30.76
C ASP A 144 16.58 17.69 31.42
N GLN A 145 16.22 18.72 30.64
CA GLN A 145 15.61 19.93 31.18
C GLN A 145 14.28 19.63 31.91
N GLY A 146 13.46 18.72 31.38
CA GLY A 146 12.25 18.25 32.02
C GLY A 146 12.50 17.56 33.35
N LYS A 147 13.54 16.72 33.44
CA LYS A 147 13.99 16.08 34.70
C LYS A 147 14.49 17.11 35.70
N GLU A 148 15.27 18.10 35.27
CA GLU A 148 15.71 19.22 36.14
C GLU A 148 14.55 20.05 36.65
N HIS A 149 13.59 20.38 35.79
CA HIS A 149 12.38 21.07 36.21
C HIS A 149 11.57 20.20 37.19
N LEU A 150 11.47 18.89 36.95
CA LEU A 150 10.78 17.98 37.85
C LEU A 150 11.48 17.86 39.23
N THR A 151 12.81 17.84 39.29
CA THR A 151 13.54 17.85 40.56
C THR A 151 13.41 19.19 41.27
N MET A 152 13.42 20.30 40.53
CA MET A 152 13.18 21.65 41.06
C MET A 152 11.75 21.77 41.61
N ILE A 153 10.75 21.24 40.90
CA ILE A 153 9.34 21.18 41.35
C ILE A 153 9.25 20.34 42.62
N LYS A 154 9.81 19.12 42.65
CA LYS A 154 9.83 18.28 43.86
C LYS A 154 10.54 18.96 45.03
N ALA A 155 11.63 19.68 44.78
CA ALA A 155 12.34 20.44 45.81
C ALA A 155 11.55 21.66 46.29
N LEU A 156 10.81 22.33 45.40
CA LEU A 156 9.87 23.39 45.75
C LEU A 156 8.70 22.83 46.54
N GLU A 157 8.11 21.71 46.15
CA GLU A 157 7.05 20.99 46.87
C GLU A 157 7.54 20.55 48.26
N ASN A 158 8.77 20.05 48.39
CA ASN A 158 9.35 19.71 49.69
C ASN A 158 9.59 20.94 50.57
N ARG A 159 10.05 22.06 50.00
CA ARG A 159 10.18 23.34 50.74
C ARG A 159 8.82 23.93 51.09
N PHE A 160 7.84 23.78 50.21
CA PHE A 160 6.48 24.22 50.44
C PHE A 160 5.84 23.38 51.54
N THR A 161 5.99 22.05 51.53
CA THR A 161 5.50 21.17 52.60
C THR A 161 6.21 21.38 53.94
N GLN A 162 7.49 21.73 53.95
CA GLN A 162 8.20 22.18 55.16
C GLN A 162 7.74 23.55 55.66
N SER A 163 7.33 24.45 54.77
CA SER A 163 6.68 25.73 55.12
C SER A 163 5.22 25.55 55.54
N SER A 164 4.54 24.53 55.00
CA SER A 164 3.15 24.17 55.27
C SER A 164 2.94 23.31 56.51
N SER A 165 4.00 22.89 57.23
CA SER A 165 3.81 22.35 58.59
C SER A 165 3.33 23.42 59.60
N GLU A 166 3.22 24.68 59.19
CA GLU A 166 2.56 25.74 59.97
C GLU A 166 1.16 26.12 59.48
N THR A 167 0.65 25.61 58.34
CA THR A 167 -0.75 25.90 57.93
C THR A 167 -1.41 24.78 57.13
N ASN A 168 -2.59 24.41 57.61
CA ASN A 168 -3.42 23.27 57.22
C ASN A 168 -3.88 23.20 55.74
N THR A 169 -4.02 21.92 55.33
CA THR A 169 -5.06 21.30 54.47
C THR A 169 -5.14 21.53 52.96
N SER A 170 -5.27 20.38 52.28
CA SER A 170 -5.85 20.09 50.95
C SER A 170 -4.94 20.21 49.73
N GLY A 171 -4.61 19.04 49.17
CA GLY A 171 -3.94 18.88 47.89
C GLY A 171 -4.88 19.13 46.69
N SER A 172 -4.25 19.35 45.54
CA SER A 172 -4.82 19.72 44.23
C SER A 172 -5.08 21.21 43.98
N GLN A 173 -4.15 22.08 44.38
CA GLN A 173 -4.08 23.44 43.84
C GLN A 173 -2.70 23.72 43.25
N THR A 174 -2.54 23.49 41.95
CA THR A 174 -1.50 24.17 41.18
C THR A 174 -2.12 24.67 39.87
N ASN A 175 -1.99 25.98 39.62
CA ASN A 175 -2.42 26.78 38.46
C ASN A 175 -3.84 27.37 38.31
N LEU A 176 -4.83 27.08 39.17
CA LEU A 176 -6.12 27.80 39.10
C LEU A 176 -6.03 29.29 39.52
N SER A 177 -4.97 29.69 40.22
CA SER A 177 -4.78 31.05 40.73
C SER A 177 -4.49 32.08 39.63
N LEU A 178 -3.86 31.67 38.53
CA LEU A 178 -3.53 32.54 37.39
C LEU A 178 -4.71 32.74 36.42
N LEU A 179 -5.75 31.93 36.54
CA LEU A 179 -6.95 32.07 35.73
C LEU A 179 -7.80 33.26 36.20
N THR A 180 -8.36 33.98 35.23
CA THR A 180 -9.42 34.95 35.49
C THR A 180 -10.58 34.28 36.23
N GLU A 181 -11.36 35.06 36.97
CA GLU A 181 -12.49 34.50 37.73
C GLU A 181 -13.49 33.77 36.80
N LEU A 182 -13.71 34.31 35.58
CA LEU A 182 -14.58 33.69 34.59
C LEU A 182 -14.01 32.36 34.08
N MET A 183 -12.72 32.30 33.75
CA MET A 183 -12.07 31.05 33.32
C MET A 183 -12.12 29.99 34.41
N ARG A 184 -11.85 30.36 35.67
CA ARG A 184 -11.89 29.45 36.81
C ARG A 184 -13.31 28.92 37.04
N ALA A 185 -14.31 29.79 36.96
CA ALA A 185 -15.71 29.39 37.08
C ALA A 185 -16.14 28.45 35.95
N ALA A 186 -15.71 28.73 34.71
CA ALA A 186 -15.96 27.88 33.56
C ALA A 186 -15.26 26.51 33.68
N HIS A 187 -14.02 26.48 34.14
CA HIS A 187 -13.21 25.27 34.34
C HIS A 187 -13.74 24.36 35.46
N THR A 188 -14.38 24.92 36.49
CA THR A 188 -14.88 24.17 37.67
C THR A 188 -16.39 23.92 37.63
N ASN A 189 -17.03 24.17 36.49
CA ASN A 189 -18.48 24.09 36.31
C ASN A 189 -19.31 24.95 37.29
N ASN A 190 -18.78 26.10 37.73
CA ASN A 190 -19.53 27.00 38.61
C ASN A 190 -20.53 27.85 37.80
N VAL A 191 -21.64 27.22 37.40
CA VAL A 191 -22.69 27.80 36.54
C VAL A 191 -23.20 29.14 37.05
N ARG A 192 -23.41 29.27 38.37
CA ARG A 192 -23.91 30.50 38.99
C ARG A 192 -22.93 31.66 38.80
N THR A 193 -21.66 31.44 39.10
CA THR A 193 -20.61 32.45 38.92
C THR A 193 -20.40 32.77 37.45
N THR A 194 -20.35 31.77 36.57
CA THR A 194 -20.25 31.96 35.12
C THR A 194 -21.39 32.83 34.60
N LYS A 195 -22.65 32.52 34.95
CA LYS A 195 -23.83 33.29 34.52
C LYS A 195 -23.78 34.75 35.01
N MET A 196 -23.40 34.96 36.26
CA MET A 196 -23.25 36.30 36.85
C MET A 196 -22.18 37.11 36.10
N LEU A 197 -21.00 36.54 35.88
CA LEU A 197 -19.88 37.21 35.23
C LEU A 197 -20.15 37.49 33.74
N VAL A 198 -20.80 36.55 33.04
CA VAL A 198 -21.25 36.74 31.64
C VAL A 198 -22.26 37.87 31.52
N THR A 199 -23.23 37.94 32.43
CA THR A 199 -24.25 39.01 32.44
C THR A 199 -23.63 40.38 32.69
N ARG A 200 -22.60 40.45 33.55
CA ARG A 200 -21.83 41.66 33.81
C ARG A 200 -20.75 41.96 32.75
N LYS A 201 -20.58 41.09 31.75
CA LYS A 201 -19.54 41.17 30.71
C LYS A 201 -18.11 41.28 31.28
N VAL A 202 -17.84 40.64 32.41
CA VAL A 202 -16.52 40.67 33.08
C VAL A 202 -15.61 39.63 32.46
N SER A 203 -14.40 40.03 32.06
CA SER A 203 -13.34 39.15 31.54
C SER A 203 -13.69 38.31 30.30
N ILE A 204 -14.77 38.62 29.60
CA ILE A 204 -15.17 37.94 28.36
C ILE A 204 -14.07 38.13 27.30
N GLY A 205 -13.66 37.03 26.67
CA GLY A 205 -12.64 37.02 25.63
C GLY A 205 -11.21 37.25 26.14
N GLN A 206 -11.00 37.38 27.46
CA GLN A 206 -9.66 37.35 28.03
C GLN A 206 -9.03 35.98 27.80
N ARG A 207 -7.70 35.96 27.84
CA ARG A 207 -6.91 34.76 27.55
C ARG A 207 -5.88 34.53 28.63
N ASP A 208 -5.68 33.27 29.00
CA ASP A 208 -4.59 32.87 29.90
C ASP A 208 -3.24 32.81 29.17
N GLU A 209 -2.22 32.32 29.86
CA GLU A 209 -0.85 32.20 29.31
C GLU A 209 -0.75 31.23 28.13
N ARG A 210 -1.67 30.27 27.98
CA ARG A 210 -1.77 29.38 26.81
C ARG A 210 -2.59 30.00 25.69
N GLY A 211 -3.20 31.16 25.94
CA GLY A 211 -4.11 31.83 25.02
C GLY A 211 -5.55 31.33 25.12
N MET A 212 -5.87 30.49 26.11
CA MET A 212 -7.18 29.88 26.25
C MET A 212 -8.19 30.84 26.88
N THR A 213 -9.44 30.79 26.40
CA THR A 213 -10.57 31.56 26.94
C THR A 213 -11.40 30.71 27.90
N ALA A 214 -12.39 31.33 28.56
CA ALA A 214 -13.28 30.60 29.47
C ALA A 214 -14.10 29.51 28.74
N LEU A 215 -14.55 29.78 27.51
CA LEU A 215 -15.23 28.80 26.66
C LEU A 215 -14.34 27.59 26.35
N MET A 216 -13.06 27.80 26.05
CA MET A 216 -12.12 26.71 25.79
C MET A 216 -11.89 25.85 27.04
N HIS A 217 -11.77 26.47 28.22
CA HIS A 217 -11.67 25.74 29.49
C HIS A 217 -12.93 24.90 29.76
N ALA A 218 -14.12 25.47 29.58
CA ALA A 218 -15.37 24.72 29.75
C ALA A 218 -15.48 23.55 28.75
N ALA A 219 -15.12 23.79 27.48
CA ALA A 219 -15.15 22.79 26.43
C ALA A 219 -14.16 21.65 26.67
N GLN A 220 -12.94 21.96 27.15
CA GLN A 220 -11.93 20.96 27.50
C GLN A 220 -12.33 20.11 28.72
N GLN A 221 -13.16 20.62 29.63
CA GLN A 221 -13.59 19.92 30.85
C GLN A 221 -14.96 19.23 30.72
N GLY A 222 -15.63 19.31 29.58
CA GLY A 222 -16.94 18.66 29.40
C GLY A 222 -18.08 19.39 30.11
N HIS A 223 -17.96 20.69 30.37
CA HIS A 223 -18.96 21.46 31.11
C HIS A 223 -19.98 22.18 30.19
N ILE A 224 -21.12 21.52 29.96
CA ILE A 224 -22.19 21.96 29.05
C ILE A 224 -22.77 23.34 29.40
N ASP A 225 -23.13 23.56 30.67
CA ASP A 225 -23.79 24.81 31.10
C ASP A 225 -22.92 26.06 30.89
N PRO A 226 -21.64 26.08 31.32
CA PRO A 226 -20.73 27.15 30.96
C PRO A 226 -20.56 27.34 29.45
N VAL A 227 -20.48 26.26 28.65
CA VAL A 227 -20.40 26.37 27.19
C VAL A 227 -21.62 27.10 26.63
N ASN A 228 -22.84 26.72 27.00
CA ASN A 228 -24.07 27.38 26.55
C ASN A 228 -24.12 28.87 26.90
N LEU A 229 -23.58 29.25 28.07
CA LEU A 229 -23.52 30.65 28.50
C LEU A 229 -22.47 31.47 27.72
N LEU A 230 -21.41 30.83 27.24
CA LEU A 230 -20.22 31.49 26.68
C LEU A 230 -20.12 31.43 25.16
N VAL A 231 -20.79 30.49 24.49
CA VAL A 231 -20.63 30.23 23.05
C VAL A 231 -20.86 31.49 22.20
N GLU A 232 -21.94 32.22 22.42
CA GLU A 232 -22.24 33.45 21.68
C GLU A 232 -21.31 34.63 22.01
N LYS A 233 -20.44 34.49 23.03
CA LYS A 233 -19.51 35.53 23.46
C LYS A 233 -18.08 35.27 23.02
N GLU A 234 -17.69 34.01 22.93
CA GLU A 234 -16.29 33.61 22.71
C GLU A 234 -16.08 32.69 21.50
N LYS A 235 -17.14 32.33 20.74
CA LYS A 235 -17.00 31.48 19.54
C LYS A 235 -15.95 32.02 18.56
N GLY A 236 -15.16 31.10 18.02
CA GLY A 236 -14.17 31.36 16.98
C GLY A 236 -12.87 31.99 17.49
N LEU A 237 -12.76 32.29 18.79
CA LEU A 237 -11.46 32.64 19.39
C LEU A 237 -10.53 31.42 19.35
N LYS A 238 -9.22 31.70 19.30
CA LYS A 238 -8.17 30.67 19.15
C LYS A 238 -7.07 30.84 20.18
N ASP A 239 -6.58 29.74 20.73
CA ASP A 239 -5.41 29.74 21.62
C ASP A 239 -4.08 29.92 20.86
N LYS A 240 -2.94 29.79 21.57
CA LYS A 240 -1.61 29.92 20.95
C LYS A 240 -1.27 28.82 19.94
N ARG A 241 -1.94 27.66 19.98
CA ARG A 241 -1.82 26.57 18.99
C ARG A 241 -2.78 26.75 17.81
N GLY A 242 -3.64 27.78 17.87
CA GLY A 242 -4.69 28.02 16.89
C GLY A 242 -5.95 27.21 17.16
N TRP A 243 -6.08 26.56 18.32
CA TRP A 243 -7.22 25.71 18.65
C TRP A 243 -8.41 26.54 19.11
N THR A 244 -9.61 26.17 18.66
CA THR A 244 -10.88 26.72 19.14
C THR A 244 -11.46 25.84 20.26
N ALA A 245 -12.56 26.27 20.88
CA ALA A 245 -13.23 25.47 21.90
C ALA A 245 -13.72 24.11 21.34
N LEU A 246 -14.21 24.09 20.10
CA LEU A 246 -14.62 22.88 19.39
C LEU A 246 -13.46 21.88 19.25
N MET A 247 -12.24 22.34 18.97
CA MET A 247 -11.07 21.47 18.86
C MET A 247 -10.67 20.86 20.20
N HIS A 248 -10.77 21.63 21.29
CA HIS A 248 -10.54 21.11 22.65
C HIS A 248 -11.61 20.07 23.03
N ALA A 249 -12.89 20.33 22.76
CA ALA A 249 -13.96 19.35 23.01
C ALA A 249 -13.79 18.08 22.17
N ALA A 250 -13.39 18.23 20.90
CA ALA A 250 -13.15 17.11 20.01
C ALA A 250 -11.94 16.27 20.44
N HIS A 251 -10.88 16.89 20.96
CA HIS A 251 -9.70 16.19 21.49
C HIS A 251 -10.03 15.31 22.71
N GLU A 252 -10.86 15.83 23.61
CA GLU A 252 -11.25 15.18 24.88
C GLU A 252 -12.52 14.29 24.77
N ASN A 253 -13.06 14.11 23.56
CA ASN A 253 -14.27 13.32 23.27
C ASN A 253 -15.55 13.78 24.00
N HIS A 254 -15.74 15.10 24.15
CA HIS A 254 -16.96 15.66 24.72
C HIS A 254 -18.02 15.91 23.63
N PHE A 255 -18.63 14.84 23.12
CA PHE A 255 -19.49 14.90 21.93
C PHE A 255 -20.72 15.82 22.10
N GLU A 256 -21.33 15.92 23.28
CA GLU A 256 -22.46 16.84 23.50
C GLU A 256 -22.03 18.32 23.39
N ILE A 257 -20.80 18.64 23.79
CA ILE A 257 -20.24 19.98 23.60
C ILE A 257 -19.92 20.22 22.13
N VAL A 258 -19.44 19.18 21.43
CA VAL A 258 -19.20 19.23 19.99
C VAL A 258 -20.50 19.52 19.23
N GLU A 259 -21.63 18.90 19.61
CA GLU A 259 -22.95 19.22 19.03
C GLU A 259 -23.33 20.70 19.22
N ILE A 260 -23.05 21.27 20.39
CA ILE A 260 -23.32 22.69 20.67
C ILE A 260 -22.40 23.61 19.85
N LEU A 261 -21.11 23.27 19.74
CA LEU A 261 -20.10 24.15 19.15
C LEU A 261 -19.95 24.02 17.62
N ALA A 262 -20.28 22.86 17.04
CA ALA A 262 -20.10 22.59 15.60
C ALA A 262 -20.80 23.62 14.69
N PRO A 263 -22.06 24.05 14.95
CA PRO A 263 -22.71 25.08 14.15
C PRO A 263 -21.99 26.44 14.14
N HIS A 264 -21.14 26.70 15.14
CA HIS A 264 -20.47 27.98 15.34
C HIS A 264 -19.00 27.99 14.91
N GLU A 265 -18.31 26.85 15.04
CA GLU A 265 -16.86 26.78 14.90
C GLU A 265 -16.35 25.79 13.85
N HIS A 266 -17.22 25.09 13.12
CA HIS A 266 -16.78 24.17 12.06
C HIS A 266 -15.91 24.86 11.01
N GLY A 267 -15.01 24.09 10.41
CA GLY A 267 -14.10 24.54 9.35
C GLY A 267 -13.00 25.49 9.83
N LYS A 268 -12.98 25.86 11.12
CA LYS A 268 -11.83 26.55 11.70
C LYS A 268 -10.64 25.60 11.75
N ARG A 269 -9.46 26.15 11.51
CA ARG A 269 -8.20 25.41 11.39
C ARG A 269 -7.20 25.79 12.47
N SER A 270 -6.50 24.80 13.01
CA SER A 270 -5.33 24.99 13.87
C SER A 270 -4.14 25.53 13.05
N LYS A 271 -2.99 25.73 13.70
CA LYS A 271 -1.75 26.15 12.98
C LYS A 271 -1.23 25.11 11.98
N ASN A 272 -1.59 23.84 12.14
CA ASN A 272 -1.21 22.75 11.22
C ASN A 272 -2.36 22.41 10.26
N ASP A 273 -3.26 23.36 10.02
CA ASP A 273 -4.47 23.20 9.19
C ASP A 273 -5.45 22.08 9.61
N ARG A 274 -5.27 21.51 10.81
CA ARG A 274 -6.17 20.50 11.39
C ARG A 274 -7.52 21.12 11.78
N THR A 275 -8.61 20.44 11.43
CA THR A 275 -9.97 20.74 11.90
C THR A 275 -10.31 19.94 13.16
N ALA A 276 -11.47 20.20 13.78
CA ALA A 276 -11.90 19.44 14.96
C ALA A 276 -12.14 17.96 14.61
N LEU A 277 -12.71 17.68 13.44
CA LEU A 277 -12.95 16.33 12.97
C LEU A 277 -11.66 15.55 12.76
N MET A 278 -10.62 16.17 12.22
CA MET A 278 -9.30 15.53 12.04
C MET A 278 -8.66 15.16 13.38
N ILE A 279 -8.80 16.01 14.40
CA ILE A 279 -8.31 15.75 15.75
C ILE A 279 -9.09 14.57 16.37
N ALA A 280 -10.42 14.56 16.25
CA ALA A 280 -11.24 13.44 16.73
C ALA A 280 -10.90 12.13 16.01
N ALA A 281 -10.65 12.20 14.70
CA ALA A 281 -10.34 11.05 13.88
C ALA A 281 -8.98 10.42 14.21
N GLU A 282 -7.96 11.24 14.43
CA GLU A 282 -6.63 10.80 14.88
C GLU A 282 -6.63 10.19 16.28
N ASN A 283 -7.55 10.65 17.16
CA ASN A 283 -7.69 10.14 18.52
C ASN A 283 -8.68 8.96 18.67
N GLY A 284 -9.36 8.57 17.60
CA GLY A 284 -10.27 7.41 17.62
C GLY A 284 -11.68 7.68 18.18
N HIS A 285 -12.11 8.94 18.24
CA HIS A 285 -13.37 9.35 18.86
C HIS A 285 -14.55 9.26 17.88
N ALA A 286 -15.13 8.08 17.70
CA ALA A 286 -16.13 7.77 16.67
C ALA A 286 -17.43 8.59 16.80
N GLU A 287 -17.97 8.75 18.00
CA GLU A 287 -19.20 9.52 18.25
C GLU A 287 -18.99 11.00 17.90
N THR A 288 -17.90 11.58 18.39
CA THR A 288 -17.49 12.96 18.04
C THR A 288 -17.30 13.11 16.53
N ALA A 289 -16.66 12.13 15.88
CA ALA A 289 -16.46 12.15 14.43
C ALA A 289 -17.78 12.10 13.67
N SER A 290 -18.75 11.29 14.11
CA SER A 290 -20.09 11.21 13.53
C SER A 290 -20.83 12.54 13.59
N VAL A 291 -20.72 13.27 14.71
CA VAL A 291 -21.34 14.60 14.87
C VAL A 291 -20.72 15.62 13.93
N LEU A 292 -19.39 15.57 13.74
CA LEU A 292 -18.66 16.54 12.92
C LEU A 292 -18.65 16.22 11.42
N ALA A 293 -18.91 14.97 11.03
CA ALA A 293 -18.87 14.53 9.64
C ALA A 293 -19.71 15.38 8.67
N PRO A 294 -20.95 15.81 9.00
CA PRO A 294 -21.75 16.66 8.13
C PRO A 294 -21.13 18.03 7.83
N TYR A 295 -20.19 18.49 8.67
CA TYR A 295 -19.58 19.81 8.57
C TYR A 295 -18.18 19.79 7.96
N GLU A 296 -17.36 18.77 8.25
CA GLU A 296 -15.91 18.83 8.03
C GLU A 296 -15.31 17.65 7.24
N LYS A 297 -16.08 16.61 6.89
CA LYS A 297 -15.52 15.34 6.38
C LYS A 297 -14.63 15.46 5.12
N ASP A 298 -14.91 16.43 4.26
CA ASP A 298 -14.20 16.64 2.99
C ASP A 298 -13.07 17.67 3.09
N LEU A 299 -12.83 18.22 4.29
CA LEU A 299 -11.71 19.14 4.53
C LEU A 299 -10.39 18.37 4.62
N ILE A 300 -9.31 19.02 4.16
CA ILE A 300 -7.94 18.47 4.17
C ILE A 300 -7.00 19.33 5.03
N ASP A 301 -6.03 18.68 5.67
CA ASP A 301 -4.95 19.36 6.41
C ASP A 301 -3.81 19.81 5.47
N SER A 302 -2.70 20.27 6.06
CA SER A 302 -1.53 20.75 5.31
C SER A 302 -0.81 19.66 4.50
N GLU A 303 -1.03 18.38 4.83
CA GLU A 303 -0.46 17.24 4.11
C GLU A 303 -1.43 16.68 3.05
N GLY A 304 -2.62 17.26 2.94
CA GLY A 304 -3.67 16.82 2.03
C GLY A 304 -4.53 15.67 2.59
N ASN A 305 -4.43 15.37 3.88
CA ASN A 305 -5.16 14.27 4.50
C ASN A 305 -6.55 14.71 4.95
N THR A 306 -7.57 13.91 4.63
CA THR A 306 -8.92 14.04 5.21
C THR A 306 -8.99 13.34 6.55
N ALA A 307 -10.03 13.61 7.33
CA ALA A 307 -10.30 12.89 8.58
C ALA A 307 -10.38 11.37 8.39
N LEU A 308 -10.93 10.90 7.26
CA LEU A 308 -11.00 9.48 6.94
C LEU A 308 -9.61 8.84 6.80
N ILE A 309 -8.67 9.54 6.15
CA ILE A 309 -7.29 9.06 5.99
C ILE A 309 -6.60 8.95 7.33
N LEU A 310 -6.74 9.98 8.17
CA LEU A 310 -6.09 10.05 9.48
C LEU A 310 -6.61 8.96 10.42
N ALA A 311 -7.92 8.73 10.45
CA ALA A 311 -8.52 7.61 11.17
C ALA A 311 -7.96 6.27 10.67
N ALA A 312 -7.83 6.11 9.35
CA ALA A 312 -7.35 4.88 8.76
C ALA A 312 -5.85 4.62 9.03
N GLU A 313 -5.02 5.66 8.97
CA GLU A 313 -3.58 5.58 9.30
C GLU A 313 -3.36 5.30 10.79
N ALA A 314 -4.21 5.86 11.66
CA ALA A 314 -4.20 5.58 13.09
C ALA A 314 -4.83 4.22 13.47
N GLY A 315 -5.44 3.51 12.51
CA GLY A 315 -6.07 2.19 12.74
C GLY A 315 -7.44 2.26 13.43
N HIS A 316 -8.10 3.41 13.44
CA HIS A 316 -9.38 3.64 14.10
C HIS A 316 -10.56 3.26 13.21
N GLU A 317 -10.81 1.95 13.09
CA GLU A 317 -11.88 1.40 12.24
C GLU A 317 -13.27 1.96 12.58
N ALA A 318 -13.60 2.11 13.87
CA ALA A 318 -14.91 2.66 14.28
C ALA A 318 -15.13 4.09 13.74
N VAL A 319 -14.09 4.91 13.66
CA VAL A 319 -14.16 6.24 13.06
C VAL A 319 -14.29 6.15 11.54
N VAL A 320 -13.56 5.24 10.89
CA VAL A 320 -13.67 5.00 9.44
C VAL A 320 -15.12 4.68 9.07
N GLU A 321 -15.76 3.78 9.82
CA GLU A 321 -17.16 3.40 9.59
C GLU A 321 -18.15 4.51 9.98
N ALA A 322 -17.83 5.37 10.96
CA ALA A 322 -18.64 6.56 11.26
C ALA A 322 -18.58 7.61 10.13
N LEU A 323 -17.44 7.74 9.45
CA LEU A 323 -17.22 8.74 8.40
C LEU A 323 -17.68 8.28 7.01
N ASP A 324 -17.46 7.01 6.66
CA ASP A 324 -17.85 6.41 5.39
C ASP A 324 -18.38 4.98 5.64
N PRO A 325 -19.64 4.86 6.09
CA PRO A 325 -20.20 3.59 6.54
C PRO A 325 -20.32 2.55 5.43
N ILE A 326 -20.18 1.28 5.80
CA ILE A 326 -20.60 0.16 4.95
C ILE A 326 -22.09 0.29 4.62
N ASP A 327 -22.43 0.22 3.33
CA ASP A 327 -23.84 0.23 2.90
C ASP A 327 -24.50 -1.15 2.98
N ASP A 328 -25.81 -1.18 2.70
CA ASP A 328 -26.64 -2.39 2.68
C ASP A 328 -26.14 -3.50 1.74
N LYS A 329 -25.30 -3.16 0.77
CA LYS A 329 -24.69 -4.10 -0.19
C LYS A 329 -23.30 -4.57 0.24
N GLY A 330 -22.81 -4.10 1.39
CA GLY A 330 -21.48 -4.40 1.90
C GLY A 330 -20.37 -3.55 1.28
N VAL A 331 -20.68 -2.45 0.58
CA VAL A 331 -19.66 -1.61 -0.07
C VAL A 331 -18.93 -0.80 0.99
N THR A 332 -17.62 -0.98 1.07
CA THR A 332 -16.74 -0.29 2.01
C THR A 332 -16.19 1.03 1.44
N ALA A 333 -15.64 1.88 2.32
CA ALA A 333 -14.87 3.05 1.93
C ALA A 333 -13.71 2.71 0.95
N LEU A 334 -12.99 1.61 1.18
CA LEU A 334 -11.91 1.15 0.29
C LEU A 334 -12.42 0.82 -1.11
N MET A 335 -13.60 0.20 -1.23
CA MET A 335 -14.22 -0.07 -2.54
C MET A 335 -14.63 1.22 -3.25
N ARG A 336 -15.14 2.22 -2.51
CA ARG A 336 -15.47 3.56 -3.06
C ARG A 336 -14.21 4.32 -3.48
N ALA A 337 -13.13 4.25 -2.69
CA ALA A 337 -11.82 4.81 -3.03
C ALA A 337 -11.24 4.15 -4.30
N ALA A 338 -11.33 2.83 -4.40
CA ALA A 338 -10.90 2.07 -5.57
C ALA A 338 -11.62 2.52 -6.85
N ARG A 339 -12.95 2.69 -6.79
CA ARG A 339 -13.77 3.16 -7.92
C ARG A 339 -13.39 4.57 -8.39
N ARG A 340 -13.02 5.45 -7.46
CA ARG A 340 -12.58 6.83 -7.72
C ARG A 340 -11.11 6.96 -8.11
N ASN A 341 -10.35 5.86 -8.11
CA ASN A 341 -8.88 5.86 -8.23
C ASN A 341 -8.17 6.72 -7.17
N ASP A 342 -8.78 6.86 -5.99
CA ASP A 342 -8.19 7.60 -4.87
C ASP A 342 -7.15 6.73 -4.16
N THR A 343 -5.95 6.70 -4.74
CA THR A 343 -4.84 5.87 -4.26
C THR A 343 -4.33 6.27 -2.88
N LEU A 344 -4.44 7.54 -2.50
CA LEU A 344 -4.03 8.04 -1.18
C LEU A 344 -4.91 7.41 -0.11
N THR A 345 -6.23 7.61 -0.23
CA THR A 345 -7.21 7.04 0.69
C THR A 345 -7.18 5.51 0.69
N ALA A 346 -7.03 4.88 -0.49
CA ALA A 346 -6.94 3.43 -0.57
C ALA A 346 -5.71 2.88 0.19
N ARG A 347 -4.54 3.54 0.11
CA ARG A 347 -3.35 3.11 0.87
C ARG A 347 -3.61 3.12 2.38
N ALA A 348 -4.28 4.15 2.88
CA ALA A 348 -4.62 4.26 4.30
C ALA A 348 -5.67 3.21 4.72
N LEU A 349 -6.65 2.90 3.87
CA LEU A 349 -7.74 1.96 4.19
C LEU A 349 -7.38 0.48 4.02
N ILE A 350 -6.38 0.12 3.21
CA ILE A 350 -5.98 -1.27 2.96
C ILE A 350 -5.72 -2.08 4.25
N PRO A 351 -4.95 -1.58 5.24
CA PRO A 351 -4.69 -2.32 6.47
C PRO A 351 -5.97 -2.74 7.22
N ILE A 352 -7.03 -1.95 7.13
CA ILE A 352 -8.28 -2.13 7.88
C ILE A 352 -9.32 -2.92 7.06
N GLN A 353 -9.47 -2.61 5.78
CA GLN A 353 -10.60 -3.08 4.97
C GLN A 353 -10.23 -4.10 3.87
N LYS A 354 -8.94 -4.46 3.71
CA LYS A 354 -8.52 -5.46 2.71
C LYS A 354 -9.31 -6.76 2.82
N GLY A 355 -9.70 -7.33 1.69
CA GLY A 355 -10.36 -8.63 1.63
C GLY A 355 -11.85 -8.62 2.03
N ARG A 356 -12.39 -7.48 2.49
CA ARG A 356 -13.85 -7.30 2.59
C ARG A 356 -14.46 -7.35 1.18
N ALA A 357 -15.59 -8.01 1.06
CA ALA A 357 -16.27 -8.19 -0.22
C ALA A 357 -17.74 -7.77 -0.13
N ALA A 358 -18.18 -7.00 -1.11
CA ALA A 358 -19.59 -6.71 -1.36
C ALA A 358 -20.16 -7.73 -2.37
N SER A 359 -21.47 -7.66 -2.62
CA SER A 359 -22.08 -8.40 -3.75
C SER A 359 -21.38 -8.10 -5.08
N THR A 360 -20.93 -6.87 -5.28
CA THR A 360 -20.22 -6.42 -6.49
C THR A 360 -18.74 -6.82 -6.51
N GLY A 361 -18.21 -7.38 -5.43
CA GLY A 361 -16.82 -7.84 -5.30
C GLY A 361 -15.99 -7.00 -4.33
N THR A 362 -14.68 -7.26 -4.32
CA THR A 362 -13.69 -6.53 -3.52
C THR A 362 -13.28 -5.21 -4.18
N ALA A 363 -12.41 -4.44 -3.51
CA ALA A 363 -11.90 -3.18 -4.04
C ALA A 363 -11.09 -3.38 -5.34
N LEU A 364 -10.32 -4.47 -5.46
CA LEU A 364 -9.60 -4.85 -6.68
C LEU A 364 -10.57 -5.08 -7.85
N ILE A 365 -11.70 -5.75 -7.60
CA ILE A 365 -12.73 -5.95 -8.62
C ILE A 365 -13.31 -4.59 -9.06
N GLN A 366 -13.58 -3.67 -8.13
CA GLN A 366 -14.03 -2.32 -8.48
C GLN A 366 -13.00 -1.54 -9.31
N ALA A 367 -11.73 -1.60 -8.92
CA ALA A 367 -10.64 -0.96 -9.66
C ALA A 367 -10.50 -1.53 -11.08
N ALA A 368 -10.67 -2.84 -11.24
CA ALA A 368 -10.60 -3.52 -12.52
C ALA A 368 -11.78 -3.19 -13.44
N VAL A 369 -13.01 -3.09 -12.90
CA VAL A 369 -14.18 -2.60 -13.65
C VAL A 369 -13.95 -1.20 -14.21
N CYS A 370 -13.31 -0.32 -13.43
CA CYS A 370 -13.03 1.05 -13.84
C CYS A 370 -11.74 1.24 -14.65
N GLY A 371 -10.93 0.20 -14.83
CA GLY A 371 -9.67 0.29 -15.61
C GLY A 371 -8.53 1.00 -14.89
N HIS A 372 -8.59 1.14 -13.56
CA HIS A 372 -7.63 1.91 -12.78
C HIS A 372 -6.35 1.12 -12.53
N VAL A 373 -5.43 1.14 -13.50
CA VAL A 373 -4.17 0.37 -13.50
C VAL A 373 -3.37 0.54 -12.21
N THR A 374 -3.19 1.78 -11.74
CA THR A 374 -2.41 2.06 -10.51
C THR A 374 -3.08 1.47 -9.27
N MET A 375 -4.40 1.60 -9.16
CA MET A 375 -5.18 1.02 -8.07
C MET A 375 -5.15 -0.52 -8.09
N VAL A 376 -5.26 -1.12 -9.28
CA VAL A 376 -5.12 -2.57 -9.47
C VAL A 376 -3.76 -3.05 -8.96
N ARG A 377 -2.65 -2.40 -9.35
CA ARG A 377 -1.31 -2.75 -8.86
C ARG A 377 -1.21 -2.67 -7.34
N LEU A 378 -1.85 -1.66 -6.73
CA LEU A 378 -1.83 -1.46 -5.29
C LEU A 378 -2.54 -2.60 -4.54
N LEU A 379 -3.71 -3.03 -5.04
CA LEU A 379 -4.61 -3.99 -4.40
C LEU A 379 -4.34 -5.46 -4.74
N MET A 380 -3.73 -5.74 -5.89
CA MET A 380 -3.53 -7.10 -6.43
C MET A 380 -2.84 -8.06 -5.45
N ARG A 381 -1.88 -7.56 -4.66
CA ARG A 381 -1.17 -8.37 -3.65
C ARG A 381 -2.03 -8.77 -2.44
N TYR A 382 -3.16 -8.11 -2.22
CA TYR A 382 -4.04 -8.34 -1.07
C TYR A 382 -5.32 -9.08 -1.46
N GLU A 383 -5.84 -8.84 -2.66
CA GLU A 383 -7.17 -9.31 -3.08
C GLU A 383 -7.15 -10.14 -4.37
N GLY A 384 -5.98 -10.48 -4.91
CA GLY A 384 -5.86 -11.28 -6.12
C GLY A 384 -6.57 -12.64 -5.98
N GLY A 385 -7.40 -12.98 -6.96
CA GLY A 385 -8.20 -14.21 -6.95
C GLY A 385 -9.50 -14.12 -6.16
N ALA A 386 -9.82 -12.96 -5.58
CA ALA A 386 -11.13 -12.73 -4.99
C ALA A 386 -12.23 -12.78 -6.06
N ARG A 387 -13.43 -13.18 -5.64
CA ARG A 387 -14.59 -13.35 -6.51
C ARG A 387 -15.78 -12.55 -5.98
N ASN A 388 -16.59 -12.02 -6.87
CA ASN A 388 -17.87 -11.41 -6.52
C ASN A 388 -18.99 -12.47 -6.39
N SER A 389 -20.24 -12.03 -6.19
CA SER A 389 -21.37 -12.95 -5.94
C SER A 389 -21.68 -13.92 -7.10
N CYS A 390 -21.30 -13.60 -8.33
CA CYS A 390 -21.43 -14.53 -9.47
C CYS A 390 -20.12 -15.30 -9.74
N GLY A 391 -19.16 -15.28 -8.82
CA GLY A 391 -17.87 -15.96 -8.98
C GLY A 391 -16.87 -15.24 -9.88
N ALA A 392 -17.20 -14.05 -10.39
CA ALA A 392 -16.32 -13.36 -11.33
C ALA A 392 -15.13 -12.70 -10.61
N THR A 393 -13.95 -12.83 -11.20
CA THR A 393 -12.71 -12.22 -10.71
C THR A 393 -12.48 -10.83 -11.30
N ALA A 394 -11.43 -10.13 -10.85
CA ALA A 394 -11.05 -8.83 -11.38
C ALA A 394 -10.65 -8.91 -12.87
N LEU A 395 -9.93 -9.96 -13.28
CA LEU A 395 -9.54 -10.24 -14.66
C LEU A 395 -10.76 -10.38 -15.58
N MET A 396 -11.78 -11.15 -15.16
CA MET A 396 -13.02 -11.32 -15.93
C MET A 396 -13.75 -9.99 -16.13
N ARG A 397 -13.80 -9.15 -15.10
CA ARG A 397 -14.42 -7.82 -15.19
C ARG A 397 -13.62 -6.86 -16.05
N ALA A 398 -12.29 -6.84 -15.94
CA ALA A 398 -11.44 -6.04 -16.82
C ALA A 398 -11.54 -6.47 -18.29
N ALA A 399 -11.63 -7.77 -18.53
CA ALA A 399 -11.78 -8.37 -19.84
C ALA A 399 -13.11 -7.95 -20.50
N SER A 400 -14.22 -7.98 -19.75
CA SER A 400 -15.53 -7.52 -20.24
C SER A 400 -15.59 -5.99 -20.48
N MET A 401 -14.83 -5.20 -19.70
CA MET A 401 -14.83 -3.72 -19.79
C MET A 401 -13.77 -3.14 -20.73
N ASN A 402 -13.07 -3.97 -21.51
CA ASN A 402 -12.02 -3.58 -22.46
C ASN A 402 -10.75 -2.94 -21.85
N HIS A 403 -10.36 -3.33 -20.63
CA HIS A 403 -9.20 -2.75 -19.95
C HIS A 403 -7.92 -3.55 -20.19
N ILE A 404 -7.34 -3.46 -21.39
CA ILE A 404 -6.18 -4.26 -21.84
C ILE A 404 -5.01 -4.25 -20.83
N LYS A 405 -4.61 -3.08 -20.33
CA LYS A 405 -3.50 -2.97 -19.36
C LYS A 405 -3.81 -3.64 -18.02
N VAL A 406 -5.07 -3.64 -17.58
CA VAL A 406 -5.49 -4.33 -16.36
C VAL A 406 -5.51 -5.84 -16.59
N VAL A 407 -5.98 -6.29 -17.75
CA VAL A 407 -5.93 -7.70 -18.16
C VAL A 407 -4.50 -8.23 -18.12
N GLN A 408 -3.56 -7.54 -18.77
CA GLN A 408 -2.13 -7.92 -18.76
C GLN A 408 -1.56 -8.08 -17.35
N LEU A 409 -1.99 -7.25 -16.40
CA LEU A 409 -1.52 -7.32 -15.02
C LEU A 409 -2.10 -8.49 -14.22
N LEU A 410 -3.37 -8.82 -14.46
CA LEU A 410 -4.07 -9.83 -13.69
C LEU A 410 -3.90 -11.24 -14.26
N MET A 411 -3.51 -11.38 -15.52
CA MET A 411 -3.32 -12.66 -16.21
C MET A 411 -2.43 -13.65 -15.46
N GLU A 412 -1.33 -13.21 -14.86
CA GLU A 412 -0.43 -14.10 -14.12
C GLU A 412 -1.03 -14.64 -12.82
N ARG A 413 -1.97 -13.89 -12.22
CA ARG A 413 -2.56 -14.20 -10.91
C ARG A 413 -3.90 -14.89 -11.01
N GLU A 414 -4.71 -14.52 -12.01
CA GLU A 414 -6.11 -14.94 -12.13
C GLU A 414 -6.41 -15.70 -13.42
N GLY A 415 -5.41 -15.90 -14.29
CA GLY A 415 -5.59 -16.63 -15.53
C GLY A 415 -6.15 -18.04 -15.30
N CYS A 416 -7.01 -18.49 -16.21
CA CYS A 416 -7.68 -19.79 -16.18
C CYS A 416 -8.73 -19.96 -15.07
N MET A 417 -8.95 -18.97 -14.21
CA MET A 417 -10.06 -19.00 -13.25
C MET A 417 -11.39 -18.95 -14.00
N LYS A 418 -12.42 -19.57 -13.40
CA LYS A 418 -13.79 -19.60 -13.92
C LYS A 418 -14.76 -19.03 -12.89
N ASP A 419 -15.82 -18.41 -13.39
CA ASP A 419 -16.94 -17.94 -12.57
C ASP A 419 -17.91 -19.09 -12.21
N VAL A 420 -19.05 -18.79 -11.56
CA VAL A 420 -20.02 -19.83 -11.16
C VAL A 420 -20.64 -20.57 -12.34
N CYS A 421 -20.67 -19.95 -13.53
CA CYS A 421 -21.19 -20.55 -14.76
C CYS A 421 -20.11 -21.36 -15.50
N GLY A 422 -18.88 -21.42 -14.98
CA GLY A 422 -17.76 -22.09 -15.64
C GLY A 422 -17.10 -21.24 -16.74
N VAL A 423 -17.41 -19.94 -16.82
CA VAL A 423 -17.00 -19.04 -17.90
C VAL A 423 -15.65 -18.37 -17.54
N PRO A 424 -14.56 -18.59 -18.30
CA PRO A 424 -13.27 -17.92 -18.09
C PRO A 424 -13.23 -16.47 -18.62
N ALA A 425 -12.13 -15.75 -18.37
CA ALA A 425 -12.01 -14.34 -18.76
C ALA A 425 -12.04 -14.14 -20.29
N ILE A 426 -11.46 -15.07 -21.06
CA ILE A 426 -11.45 -15.03 -22.53
C ILE A 426 -12.87 -15.06 -23.11
N THR A 427 -13.78 -15.83 -22.52
CA THR A 427 -15.18 -15.89 -22.95
C THR A 427 -15.95 -14.62 -22.56
N HIS A 428 -15.65 -14.01 -21.40
CA HIS A 428 -16.19 -12.69 -21.04
C HIS A 428 -15.76 -11.61 -22.05
N ALA A 429 -14.51 -11.62 -22.51
CA ALA A 429 -14.03 -10.72 -23.55
C ALA A 429 -14.70 -10.99 -24.91
N ALA A 430 -14.88 -12.26 -25.27
CA ALA A 430 -15.51 -12.65 -26.53
C ALA A 430 -16.97 -12.19 -26.63
N TYR A 431 -17.78 -12.47 -25.59
CA TYR A 431 -19.16 -11.99 -25.51
C TYR A 431 -19.29 -10.47 -25.40
N SER A 432 -18.21 -9.77 -25.04
CA SER A 432 -18.17 -8.31 -24.99
C SER A 432 -17.59 -7.66 -26.26
N GLY A 433 -17.15 -8.46 -27.25
CA GLY A 433 -16.64 -7.97 -28.53
C GLY A 433 -15.19 -7.50 -28.53
N HIS A 434 -14.39 -7.83 -27.51
CA HIS A 434 -13.03 -7.27 -27.35
C HIS A 434 -11.94 -8.17 -27.94
N LEU A 435 -11.81 -8.16 -29.27
CA LEU A 435 -10.89 -9.03 -30.02
C LEU A 435 -9.44 -8.98 -29.52
N GLU A 436 -8.90 -7.80 -29.23
CA GLU A 436 -7.50 -7.68 -28.78
C GLU A 436 -7.27 -8.32 -27.41
N ILE A 437 -8.26 -8.26 -26.51
CA ILE A 437 -8.22 -8.98 -25.24
C ILE A 437 -8.36 -10.48 -25.46
N VAL A 438 -9.22 -10.91 -26.40
CA VAL A 438 -9.35 -12.32 -26.76
C VAL A 438 -8.01 -12.87 -27.25
N LYS A 439 -7.32 -12.18 -28.17
CA LYS A 439 -6.00 -12.57 -28.66
C LYS A 439 -4.97 -12.66 -27.53
N LEU A 440 -4.95 -11.66 -26.66
CA LEU A 440 -4.05 -11.61 -25.51
C LEU A 440 -4.29 -12.77 -24.53
N LEU A 441 -5.56 -13.08 -24.22
CA LEU A 441 -5.92 -14.15 -23.31
C LEU A 441 -5.78 -15.53 -23.95
N PHE A 442 -5.86 -15.65 -25.27
CA PHE A 442 -5.81 -16.92 -25.99
C PHE A 442 -4.54 -17.73 -25.69
N GLU A 443 -3.39 -17.07 -25.54
CA GLU A 443 -2.13 -17.73 -25.17
C GLU A 443 -2.22 -18.49 -23.85
N LYS A 444 -3.00 -17.99 -22.88
CA LYS A 444 -3.18 -18.63 -21.57
C LYS A 444 -4.46 -19.46 -21.45
N GLU A 445 -5.57 -18.97 -22.00
CA GLU A 445 -6.91 -19.52 -21.79
C GLU A 445 -7.50 -20.20 -23.02
N GLY A 446 -6.81 -20.21 -24.16
CA GLY A 446 -7.31 -20.82 -25.40
C GLY A 446 -7.68 -22.29 -25.24
N HIS A 447 -7.02 -23.02 -24.33
CA HIS A 447 -7.28 -24.44 -24.06
C HIS A 447 -8.60 -24.67 -23.32
N LEU A 448 -9.21 -23.61 -22.78
CA LEU A 448 -10.50 -23.65 -22.10
C LEU A 448 -11.68 -23.44 -23.05
N ILE A 449 -11.41 -23.09 -24.31
CA ILE A 449 -12.45 -22.90 -25.33
C ILE A 449 -12.80 -24.27 -25.95
N ASP A 450 -14.05 -24.69 -25.78
CA ASP A 450 -14.59 -25.84 -26.50
C ASP A 450 -14.90 -25.45 -27.95
N LYS A 451 -14.02 -25.83 -28.87
CA LYS A 451 -14.18 -25.57 -30.31
C LYS A 451 -15.39 -26.29 -30.93
N SER A 452 -15.96 -27.28 -30.24
CA SER A 452 -17.14 -28.02 -30.69
C SER A 452 -18.47 -27.36 -30.28
N ASP A 453 -18.44 -26.34 -29.41
CA ASP A 453 -19.61 -25.63 -28.93
C ASP A 453 -20.22 -24.73 -30.02
N LYS A 454 -21.09 -25.33 -30.85
CA LYS A 454 -21.79 -24.63 -31.92
C LYS A 454 -22.65 -23.47 -31.41
N LEU A 455 -23.20 -23.58 -30.19
CA LEU A 455 -24.06 -22.55 -29.63
C LEU A 455 -23.24 -21.30 -29.33
N PHE A 456 -22.12 -21.44 -28.61
CA PHE A 456 -21.18 -20.36 -28.31
C PHE A 456 -20.76 -19.58 -29.58
N PHE A 457 -20.32 -20.28 -30.63
CA PHE A 457 -19.91 -19.59 -31.86
C PHE A 457 -21.07 -18.95 -32.62
N SER A 458 -22.24 -19.60 -32.65
CA SER A 458 -23.43 -19.02 -33.31
C SER A 458 -23.92 -17.75 -32.60
N GLU A 459 -23.79 -17.70 -31.27
CA GLU A 459 -24.11 -16.51 -30.48
C GLU A 459 -23.13 -15.36 -30.79
N LEU A 460 -21.82 -15.64 -30.85
CA LEU A 460 -20.82 -14.64 -31.23
C LEU A 460 -21.08 -14.08 -32.65
N GLU A 461 -21.38 -14.93 -33.61
CA GLU A 461 -21.71 -14.53 -34.98
C GLU A 461 -22.99 -13.67 -35.02
N ALA A 462 -24.02 -14.06 -34.26
CA ALA A 462 -25.28 -13.30 -34.14
C ALA A 462 -25.09 -11.92 -33.48
N MET A 463 -24.13 -11.80 -32.55
CA MET A 463 -23.73 -10.53 -31.93
C MET A 463 -22.85 -9.66 -32.85
N GLY A 464 -22.48 -10.17 -34.05
CA GLY A 464 -21.61 -9.47 -35.01
C GLY A 464 -20.11 -9.62 -34.74
N TYR A 465 -19.72 -10.55 -33.86
CA TYR A 465 -18.33 -10.81 -33.48
C TYR A 465 -17.68 -11.93 -34.31
N SER A 466 -17.95 -11.96 -35.62
CA SER A 466 -17.50 -13.02 -36.53
C SER A 466 -15.97 -13.15 -36.60
N GLU A 467 -15.23 -12.05 -36.44
CA GLU A 467 -13.76 -12.09 -36.39
C GLU A 467 -13.25 -12.81 -35.13
N ILE A 468 -13.90 -12.58 -33.98
CA ILE A 468 -13.60 -13.29 -32.73
C ILE A 468 -13.93 -14.77 -32.87
N ALA A 469 -15.11 -15.09 -33.40
CA ALA A 469 -15.54 -16.48 -33.64
C ALA A 469 -14.57 -17.21 -34.58
N SER A 470 -14.16 -16.57 -35.68
CA SER A 470 -13.19 -17.10 -36.64
C SER A 470 -11.82 -17.33 -35.99
N PHE A 471 -11.31 -16.35 -35.25
CA PHE A 471 -10.04 -16.46 -34.55
C PHE A 471 -10.04 -17.63 -33.55
N LEU A 472 -11.02 -17.69 -32.65
CA LEU A 472 -11.12 -18.74 -31.64
C LEU A 472 -11.28 -20.15 -32.24
N ARG A 473 -11.99 -20.27 -33.37
CA ARG A 473 -12.18 -21.55 -34.06
C ARG A 473 -10.89 -22.03 -34.72
N ASN A 474 -10.17 -21.13 -35.39
CA ASN A 474 -9.07 -21.48 -36.28
C ASN A 474 -7.68 -21.45 -35.62
N SER A 475 -7.50 -20.72 -34.52
CA SER A 475 -6.21 -20.61 -33.84
C SER A 475 -5.88 -21.86 -33.02
N SER A 476 -4.64 -22.33 -33.09
CA SER A 476 -4.10 -23.39 -32.24
C SER A 476 -3.14 -22.81 -31.20
N ILE A 477 -3.06 -23.42 -30.03
CA ILE A 477 -2.13 -22.99 -28.98
C ILE A 477 -0.75 -23.55 -29.33
N PRO A 478 0.31 -22.73 -29.36
CA PRO A 478 1.66 -23.23 -29.62
C PRO A 478 2.05 -24.29 -28.58
N GLY A 479 2.33 -25.52 -29.02
CA GLY A 479 2.77 -26.63 -28.17
C GLY A 479 1.75 -27.75 -27.91
N ALA A 480 0.53 -27.68 -28.48
CA ALA A 480 -0.43 -28.79 -28.39
C ALA A 480 -0.20 -29.90 -29.45
N ASP A 481 0.55 -29.62 -30.51
CA ASP A 481 0.73 -30.52 -31.65
C ASP A 481 1.96 -31.44 -31.57
N ASP A 482 2.85 -31.29 -30.58
CA ASP A 482 4.09 -32.10 -30.47
C ASP A 482 3.94 -33.43 -29.69
N CYS A 483 2.71 -33.91 -29.44
CA CYS A 483 2.47 -35.18 -28.75
C CYS A 483 1.69 -36.22 -29.57
N ASN A 484 1.40 -35.95 -30.84
CA ASN A 484 0.80 -36.92 -31.75
C ASN A 484 1.51 -36.89 -33.11
N ASP A 485 2.74 -37.38 -33.17
CA ASP A 485 3.20 -38.20 -34.29
C ASP A 485 4.53 -38.90 -33.95
N HIS A 486 4.46 -40.24 -33.99
CA HIS A 486 5.52 -41.26 -33.97
C HIS A 486 5.89 -41.94 -32.63
#